data_AF-A0A8H6ZER5-F1
#
_entry.id   AF-A0A8H6ZER5-F1
#
_cell.length_a   1.000
_cell.length_b   1.000
_cell.length_c   1.000
_cell.angle_alpha   90.00
_cell.angle_beta   90.00
_cell.angle_gamma   90.00
#
_symmetry.space_group_name_H-M   'P 1'
#
loop_
_entity.id
_entity.type
_entity.pdbx_description
1 polymer ?
#
loop_
_entity_poly.entity_id
_entity_poly.type
_entity_poly.pdbx_seq_one_letter_code
_entity_poly.pdbx_strand_id
1 'polypeptide(L)'
;MNPLLDIAGLDPSQDTPIELLHTILLGVIKYVWHHMNTEKWSDADRHLLAIRLQSTDTTGLTVPPIRTAYMIQYKNNLIGKHFKTLMQILSFHVHEISMPEQFTLIKAATELCARLWVPEIDDMEE
;
A
#
# COMPACT_ATOMS: atom_id res chain seq x y z
N MET A 1 5.00 33.10 2.18
CA MET A 1 4.61 32.36 3.40
C MET A 1 3.17 31.92 3.21
N ASN A 2 2.82 30.67 3.50
CA ASN A 2 1.45 30.18 3.33
C ASN A 2 0.58 30.74 4.46
N PRO A 3 -0.44 31.57 4.17
CA PRO A 3 -1.24 32.24 5.21
C PRO A 3 -2.03 31.27 6.11
N LEU A 4 -2.18 30.00 5.70
CA LEU A 4 -2.75 28.95 6.56
C LEU A 4 -1.85 28.57 7.74
N LEU A 5 -0.54 28.82 7.65
CA LEU A 5 0.41 28.55 8.73
C LEU A 5 0.41 29.63 9.83
N ASP A 6 -0.21 30.79 9.55
CA ASP A 6 -0.25 31.95 10.46
C ASP A 6 -1.60 32.09 11.19
N ILE A 7 -2.52 31.13 11.04
CA ILE A 7 -3.83 31.15 11.69
C ILE A 7 -3.66 30.84 13.17
N ALA A 8 -3.97 31.82 14.02
CA ALA A 8 -3.94 31.65 15.47
C ALA A 8 -4.89 30.52 15.90
N GLY A 9 -4.33 29.50 16.57
CA GLY A 9 -5.08 28.35 17.08
C GLY A 9 -5.25 27.20 16.08
N LEU A 10 -4.65 27.27 14.90
CA LEU A 10 -4.50 26.14 13.99
C LEU A 10 -3.06 25.62 14.09
N ASP A 11 -2.88 24.36 14.49
CA ASP A 11 -1.66 23.59 14.27
C ASP A 11 -1.91 22.62 13.12
N PRO A 12 -1.50 22.92 11.88
CA PRO A 12 -1.73 22.05 10.73
C PRO A 12 -1.24 20.61 10.95
N SER A 13 -0.21 20.40 11.76
CA SER A 13 0.35 19.07 12.02
C SER A 13 -0.58 18.22 12.90
N GLN A 14 -1.26 18.85 13.86
CA GLN A 14 -2.19 18.20 14.80
C GLN A 14 -3.64 18.20 14.30
N ASP A 15 -4.05 19.31 13.66
CA ASP A 15 -5.43 19.56 13.25
C ASP A 15 -5.76 19.02 11.87
N THR A 16 -4.74 18.75 11.03
CA THR A 16 -4.88 18.09 9.73
C THR A 16 -3.97 16.86 9.64
N PRO A 17 -4.14 15.86 10.52
CA PRO A 17 -3.29 14.68 10.52
C PRO A 17 -3.38 14.01 9.15
N ILE A 18 -2.23 13.56 8.63
CA ILE A 18 -2.17 12.96 7.29
C ILE A 18 -3.11 11.75 7.26
N GLU A 19 -4.12 11.81 6.39
CA GLU A 19 -5.03 10.69 6.26
C GLU A 19 -4.38 9.62 5.37
N LEU A 20 -3.75 8.62 6.01
CA LEU A 20 -3.08 7.52 5.32
C LEU A 20 -4.00 6.80 4.32
N LEU A 21 -5.31 6.80 4.55
CA LEU A 21 -6.28 6.27 3.61
C LEU A 21 -6.25 7.02 2.27
N HIS A 22 -6.46 8.33 2.25
CA HIS A 22 -6.56 9.08 1.00
C HIS A 22 -5.20 9.34 0.35
N THR A 23 -4.17 9.63 1.16
CA THR A 23 -2.85 10.01 0.64
C THR A 23 -2.02 8.81 0.21
N ILE A 24 -2.03 7.73 1.02
CA ILE A 24 -1.14 6.58 0.81
C ILE A 24 -1.87 5.42 0.15
N LEU A 25 -2.98 4.95 0.73
CA LEU A 25 -3.68 3.77 0.22
C LEU A 25 -4.40 4.04 -1.11
N LEU A 26 -5.21 5.10 -1.16
CA LEU A 26 -5.96 5.50 -2.36
C LEU A 26 -5.14 6.38 -3.32
N GLY A 27 -3.97 6.86 -2.88
CA GLY A 27 -2.98 7.57 -3.68
C GLY A 27 -1.86 6.63 -4.14
N VAL A 28 -0.71 6.67 -3.44
CA VAL A 28 0.52 5.98 -3.82
C VAL A 28 0.30 4.50 -4.16
N ILE A 29 -0.29 3.73 -3.25
CA ILE A 29 -0.45 2.28 -3.41
C ILE A 29 -1.43 1.94 -4.54
N LYS A 30 -2.52 2.69 -4.68
CA LYS A 30 -3.47 2.54 -5.79
C LYS A 30 -2.78 2.69 -7.14
N TYR A 31 -1.95 3.72 -7.31
CA TYR A 31 -1.29 3.99 -8.58
C TYR A 31 -0.12 3.04 -8.86
N VAL A 32 0.64 2.63 -7.84
CA VAL A 32 1.61 1.53 -7.97
C VAL A 32 0.88 0.29 -8.47
N TRP A 33 -0.19 -0.14 -7.78
CA TRP A 33 -0.98 -1.29 -8.19
C TRP A 33 -1.53 -1.17 -9.62
N HIS A 34 -2.06 -0.01 -9.98
CA HIS A 34 -2.61 0.26 -11.31
C HIS A 34 -1.54 0.15 -12.41
N HIS A 35 -0.37 0.78 -12.22
CA HIS A 35 0.75 0.71 -13.15
C HIS A 35 1.21 -0.75 -13.35
N MET A 36 1.36 -1.51 -12.27
CA MET A 36 1.77 -2.92 -12.35
C MET A 36 0.75 -3.77 -13.11
N ASN A 37 -0.52 -3.66 -12.71
CA ASN A 37 -1.56 -4.56 -13.22
C ASN A 37 -2.08 -4.19 -14.62
N THR A 38 -1.88 -2.97 -15.09
CA THR A 38 -2.39 -2.51 -16.40
C THR A 38 -1.37 -2.66 -17.51
N GLU A 39 -0.11 -2.33 -17.25
CA GLU A 39 0.87 -2.22 -18.34
C GLU A 39 1.56 -3.54 -18.68
N LYS A 40 1.72 -4.47 -17.71
CA LYS A 40 2.72 -5.55 -17.90
C LYS A 40 2.32 -6.95 -17.45
N TRP A 41 1.44 -7.12 -16.47
CA TRP A 41 1.10 -8.49 -16.01
C TRP A 41 0.15 -9.19 -16.98
N SER A 42 0.46 -10.43 -17.34
CA SER A 42 -0.44 -11.30 -18.08
C SER A 42 -1.56 -11.84 -17.19
N ASP A 43 -2.58 -12.49 -17.76
CA ASP A 43 -3.60 -13.16 -16.96
C ASP A 43 -3.04 -14.35 -16.18
N ALA A 44 -2.02 -15.03 -16.71
CA ALA A 44 -1.31 -16.09 -16.00
C ALA A 44 -0.56 -15.54 -14.77
N ASP A 45 0.11 -14.40 -14.92
CA ASP A 45 0.80 -13.74 -13.80
C ASP A 45 -0.19 -13.30 -12.71
N ARG A 46 -1.33 -12.73 -13.11
CA ARG A 46 -2.39 -12.35 -12.16
C ARG A 46 -2.96 -13.57 -11.44
N HIS A 47 -3.10 -14.70 -12.13
CA HIS A 47 -3.55 -15.95 -11.52
C HIS A 47 -2.52 -16.49 -10.52
N LEU A 48 -1.24 -16.51 -10.90
CA LEU A 48 -0.15 -16.89 -10.00
C LEU A 48 -0.09 -15.99 -8.76
N LEU A 49 -0.20 -14.68 -8.95
CA LEU A 49 -0.29 -13.71 -7.86
C LEU A 49 -1.49 -13.99 -6.95
N ALA A 50 -2.65 -14.32 -7.53
CA ALA A 50 -3.86 -14.65 -6.77
C ALA A 50 -3.64 -15.84 -5.82
N ILE A 51 -2.99 -16.90 -6.32
CA ILE A 51 -2.65 -18.09 -5.53
C ILE A 51 -1.69 -17.71 -4.41
N ARG A 52 -0.62 -16.97 -4.73
CA ARG A 52 0.39 -16.54 -3.76
C ARG A 52 -0.22 -15.69 -2.64
N LEU A 53 -1.00 -14.67 -2.99
CA LEU A 53 -1.72 -13.82 -2.03
C LEU A 53 -2.75 -14.61 -1.19
N GLN A 54 -3.30 -15.71 -1.71
CA GLN A 54 -4.30 -16.50 -0.99
C GLN A 54 -3.63 -17.43 0.01
N SER A 55 -2.39 -17.84 -0.29
CA SER A 55 -1.54 -18.69 0.55
C SER A 55 -0.82 -17.93 1.67
N THR A 56 -0.94 -16.61 1.71
CA THR A 56 -0.30 -15.79 2.75
C THR A 56 -0.84 -16.16 4.13
N ASP A 57 0.07 -16.48 5.05
CA ASP A 57 -0.28 -16.58 6.46
C ASP A 57 -0.66 -15.19 6.98
N THR A 58 -1.90 -15.05 7.42
CA THR A 58 -2.43 -13.78 7.94
C THR A 58 -2.16 -13.59 9.43
N THR A 59 -1.48 -14.54 10.08
CA THR A 59 -1.09 -14.42 11.49
C THR A 59 -0.21 -13.18 11.69
N GLY A 60 -0.64 -12.29 12.59
CA GLY A 60 0.04 -11.01 12.83
C GLY A 60 -0.34 -9.88 11.87
N LEU A 61 -1.08 -10.15 10.79
CA LEU A 61 -1.61 -9.09 9.92
C LEU A 61 -2.95 -8.58 10.45
N THR A 62 -3.05 -7.27 10.71
CA THR A 62 -4.31 -6.62 11.10
C THR A 62 -5.15 -6.30 9.84
N VAL A 63 -5.56 -7.35 9.12
CA VAL A 63 -6.34 -7.30 7.86
C VAL A 63 -7.47 -8.33 7.86
N PRO A 64 -8.59 -8.06 7.15
CA PRO A 64 -9.62 -9.08 6.95
C PRO A 64 -9.11 -10.25 6.10
N PRO A 65 -9.83 -11.39 6.06
CA PRO A 65 -9.49 -12.50 5.18
C PRO A 65 -9.26 -12.04 3.74
N ILE A 66 -8.14 -12.47 3.17
CA ILE A 66 -7.71 -12.06 1.83
C ILE A 66 -8.60 -12.78 0.81
N ARG A 67 -9.40 -12.01 0.06
CA ARG A 67 -10.28 -12.51 -1.00
C ARG A 67 -9.62 -12.28 -2.36
N THR A 68 -8.59 -13.05 -2.68
CA THR A 68 -7.73 -12.75 -3.85
C THR A 68 -8.46 -12.88 -5.18
N ALA A 69 -9.35 -13.85 -5.32
CA ALA A 69 -10.19 -14.00 -6.50
C ALA A 69 -10.99 -12.72 -6.79
N TYR A 70 -11.60 -12.14 -5.74
CA TYR A 70 -12.28 -10.84 -5.85
C TYR A 70 -11.30 -9.72 -6.21
N MET A 71 -10.15 -9.64 -5.54
CA MET A 71 -9.17 -8.58 -5.77
C MET A 71 -8.63 -8.59 -7.21
N ILE A 72 -8.41 -9.76 -7.79
CA ILE A 72 -7.93 -9.91 -9.17
C ILE A 72 -9.06 -9.67 -10.19
N GLN A 73 -10.27 -10.17 -9.92
CA GLN A 73 -11.45 -9.91 -10.77
C GLN A 73 -11.76 -8.41 -10.86
N TYR A 74 -11.71 -7.71 -9.73
CA TYR A 74 -12.00 -6.28 -9.62
C TYR A 74 -10.74 -5.45 -9.42
N LYS A 75 -9.64 -5.82 -10.10
CA LYS A 75 -8.31 -5.21 -9.95
C LYS A 75 -8.28 -3.68 -10.08
N ASN A 76 -9.21 -3.07 -10.82
CA ASN A 76 -9.28 -1.61 -10.97
C ASN A 76 -10.30 -0.93 -10.03
N ASN A 77 -11.06 -1.69 -9.25
CA ASN A 77 -12.11 -1.21 -8.34
C ASN A 77 -11.86 -1.65 -6.90
N LEU A 78 -10.58 -1.64 -6.49
CA LEU A 78 -10.18 -1.92 -5.12
C LEU A 78 -10.42 -0.71 -4.22
N ILE A 79 -10.64 -0.96 -2.93
CA ILE A 79 -10.89 0.05 -1.90
C ILE A 79 -9.77 0.00 -0.85
N GLY A 80 -9.75 0.96 0.07
CA GLY A 80 -8.68 1.13 1.07
C GLY A 80 -8.25 -0.15 1.78
N LYS A 81 -9.19 -1.02 2.21
CA LYS A 81 -8.83 -2.28 2.89
C LYS A 81 -8.01 -3.24 2.01
N HIS A 82 -8.30 -3.31 0.71
CA HIS A 82 -7.55 -4.15 -0.22
C HIS A 82 -6.15 -3.59 -0.44
N PHE A 83 -6.03 -2.27 -0.57
CA PHE A 83 -4.73 -1.62 -0.69
C PHE A 83 -3.90 -1.74 0.58
N LYS A 84 -4.51 -1.68 1.77
CA LYS A 84 -3.82 -1.96 3.03
C LYS A 84 -3.24 -3.37 3.07
N THR A 85 -4.01 -4.37 2.62
CA THR A 85 -3.51 -5.74 2.49
C THR A 85 -2.36 -5.82 1.48
N LEU A 86 -2.53 -5.30 0.26
CA LEU A 86 -1.49 -5.31 -0.78
C LEU A 86 -0.21 -4.64 -0.30
N MET A 87 -0.32 -3.47 0.32
CA MET A 87 0.80 -2.73 0.90
C MET A 87 1.64 -3.57 1.88
N GLN A 88 1.01 -4.45 2.66
CA GLN A 88 1.71 -5.26 3.66
C GLN A 88 2.41 -6.48 3.06
N ILE A 89 1.89 -7.05 1.97
CA ILE A 89 2.31 -8.39 1.53
C ILE A 89 2.78 -8.48 0.07
N LEU A 90 2.52 -7.46 -0.75
CA LEU A 90 2.72 -7.54 -2.19
C LEU A 90 4.18 -7.80 -2.56
N SER A 91 5.13 -7.17 -1.88
CA SER A 91 6.58 -7.33 -2.14
C SER A 91 7.05 -8.78 -2.01
N PHE A 92 6.41 -9.60 -1.18
CA PHE A 92 6.75 -11.02 -1.02
C PHE A 92 6.23 -11.89 -2.18
N HIS A 93 5.23 -11.44 -2.92
CA HIS A 93 4.50 -12.29 -3.88
C HIS A 93 4.73 -11.94 -5.36
N VAL A 94 5.39 -10.81 -5.65
CA VAL A 94 5.63 -10.33 -7.02
C VAL A 94 6.93 -10.85 -7.66
N HIS A 95 7.71 -11.66 -6.95
CA HIS A 95 8.90 -12.32 -7.52
C HIS A 95 8.52 -13.09 -8.80
N GLU A 96 9.36 -13.05 -9.84
CA GLU A 96 9.12 -13.69 -11.15
C GLU A 96 7.93 -13.13 -11.96
N ILE A 97 7.15 -12.21 -11.39
CA ILE A 97 6.02 -11.54 -12.04
C ILE A 97 6.38 -10.10 -12.42
N SER A 98 7.09 -9.41 -11.53
CA SER A 98 7.51 -8.02 -11.73
C SER A 98 8.87 -7.91 -12.40
N MET A 99 9.01 -6.94 -13.30
CA MET A 99 10.31 -6.49 -13.81
C MET A 99 11.19 -5.90 -12.67
N PRO A 100 12.52 -5.81 -12.81
CA PRO A 100 13.40 -5.26 -11.78
C PRO A 100 13.04 -3.85 -11.30
N GLU A 101 12.61 -2.97 -12.22
CA GLU A 101 12.19 -1.60 -11.90
C GLU A 101 10.87 -1.59 -11.12
N GLN A 102 9.95 -2.47 -11.50
CA GLN A 102 8.68 -2.66 -10.82
C GLN A 102 8.88 -3.19 -9.40
N PHE A 103 9.77 -4.16 -9.24
CA PHE A 103 10.14 -4.70 -7.93
C PHE A 103 10.75 -3.60 -7.04
N THR A 104 11.66 -2.80 -7.59
CA THR A 104 12.25 -1.65 -6.89
C THR A 104 11.17 -0.66 -6.43
N LEU A 105 10.21 -0.32 -7.30
CA LEU A 105 9.11 0.58 -6.97
C LEU A 105 8.20 -0.01 -5.88
N ILE A 106 7.79 -1.28 -6.01
CA ILE A 106 6.97 -1.96 -5.01
C ILE A 106 7.69 -2.00 -3.66
N LYS A 107 8.97 -2.41 -3.66
CA LYS A 107 9.77 -2.48 -2.45
C LYS A 107 9.81 -1.12 -1.74
N ALA A 108 10.17 -0.06 -2.46
CA ALA A 108 10.23 1.30 -1.91
C ALA A 108 8.86 1.76 -1.37
N ALA A 109 7.78 1.52 -2.11
CA ALA A 109 6.43 1.89 -1.67
C ALA A 109 6.00 1.12 -0.40
N THR A 110 6.25 -0.20 -0.36
CA THR A 110 5.91 -1.04 0.79
C THR A 110 6.77 -0.73 2.02
N GLU A 111 8.05 -0.40 1.84
CA GLU A 111 8.96 0.00 2.91
C GLU A 111 8.55 1.34 3.52
N LEU A 112 8.24 2.34 2.69
CA LEU A 112 7.67 3.61 3.16
C LEU A 112 6.40 3.37 3.99
N CYS A 113 5.50 2.53 3.49
CA CYS A 113 4.25 2.26 4.16
C CYS A 113 4.43 1.56 5.52
N ALA A 114 5.42 0.67 5.65
CA ALA A 114 5.75 0.06 6.93
C ALA A 114 6.15 1.13 7.96
N ARG A 115 6.95 2.13 7.55
CA ARG A 115 7.35 3.26 8.42
C ARG A 115 6.16 4.16 8.78
N LEU A 116 5.27 4.43 7.83
CA LEU A 116 4.11 5.30 8.06
C LEU A 116 3.06 4.71 9.02
N TRP A 117 3.08 3.39 9.22
CA TRP A 117 2.14 2.68 10.11
C TRP A 117 2.68 2.41 11.51
N VAL A 118 3.94 2.77 11.78
CA VAL A 118 4.54 2.78 13.11
C VAL A 118 4.58 4.25 13.56
N PRO A 119 3.58 4.71 14.34
CA PRO A 119 3.46 6.11 14.73
C PRO A 119 4.41 6.48 15.89
N GLU A 120 5.09 5.50 16.48
CA GLU A 120 5.99 5.68 17.63
C GLU A 120 7.45 5.67 17.17
N ILE A 121 8.21 6.61 17.70
CA ILE A 121 9.67 6.64 17.59
C ILE A 121 10.19 6.15 18.94
N ASP A 122 10.78 4.95 18.96
CA ASP A 122 11.23 4.29 20.18
C ASP A 122 12.32 5.08 20.94
N ASP A 123 13.04 5.97 20.25
CA ASP A 123 14.05 6.86 20.83
C ASP A 123 13.94 8.28 20.26
N MET A 124 13.27 9.16 21.00
CA MET A 124 13.04 10.55 20.63
C MET A 124 14.18 11.49 21.07
N GLU A 125 15.15 11.00 21.85
CA GLU A 125 16.25 11.81 22.42
C GLU A 125 17.61 11.63 21.72
N GLU A 126 17.72 10.71 20.77
CA GLU A 126 18.86 10.58 19.84
C GLU A 126 18.73 11.49 18.61
#